data_AF-A0A972VXB1-F1
#
_entry.id   AF-A0A972VXB1-F1
#
_cell.length_a   1.000
_cell.length_b   1.000
_cell.length_c   1.000
_cell.angle_alpha   90.00
_cell.angle_beta   90.00
_cell.angle_gamma   90.00
#
_symmetry.space_group_name_H-M   'P 1'
#
loop_
_entity.id
_entity.type
_entity.pdbx_description
1 polymer ?
#
loop_
_entity_poly.entity_id
_entity_poly.type
_entity_poly.pdbx_seq_one_letter_code
_entity_poly.pdbx_strand_id
1 'polypeptide(L)'
;SGFLITGSQTSGVVQLPAAGYALVTAWDLARNHIVAQGQVKPSSESLTHAVLYGMNAEINVVFHVHSPLIWHAADVLALPMTDPKVAYGTPEMAAEVQSLMADESLPSLFCMGGHEDGVVTLGRDCQSAGQLLIETLNKAVALLEAGQMTSAGLGLK
;
A
#
# COMPACT_ATOMS: atom_id res chain seq x y z
N SER A 1 9.86 -18.83 1.75
CA SER A 1 10.33 -17.46 1.44
C SER A 1 9.67 -16.50 2.41
N GLY A 2 10.32 -15.40 2.79
CA GLY A 2 9.80 -14.39 3.73
C GLY A 2 10.18 -12.99 3.27
N PHE A 3 9.69 -11.95 3.95
CA PHE A 3 9.94 -10.55 3.58
C PHE A 3 10.15 -9.67 4.81
N LEU A 4 10.91 -8.59 4.63
CA LEU A 4 11.06 -7.54 5.64
C LEU A 4 9.91 -6.55 5.52
N ILE A 5 9.37 -6.12 6.65
CA ILE A 5 8.35 -5.08 6.73
C ILE A 5 8.64 -4.14 7.89
N THR A 6 8.26 -2.88 7.76
CA THR A 6 8.34 -1.92 8.85
C THR A 6 7.46 -2.36 10.02
N GLY A 7 7.87 -2.01 11.24
CA GLY A 7 7.04 -2.20 12.42
C GLY A 7 5.74 -1.40 12.34
N SER A 8 4.73 -1.82 13.11
CA SER A 8 3.54 -1.01 13.31
C SER A 8 3.90 0.29 14.04
N GLN A 9 3.14 1.36 13.78
CA GLN A 9 3.27 2.67 14.45
C GLN A 9 4.64 3.36 14.27
N THR A 10 5.33 3.11 13.15
CA THR A 10 6.60 3.79 12.82
C THR A 10 6.41 5.12 12.09
N SER A 11 5.18 5.65 12.02
CA SER A 11 4.87 6.91 11.33
C SER A 11 5.68 8.07 11.91
N GLY A 12 6.26 8.89 11.03
CA GLY A 12 7.06 10.06 11.42
C GLY A 12 8.54 9.78 11.74
N VAL A 13 9.00 8.52 11.65
CA VAL A 13 10.41 8.18 11.80
C VAL A 13 11.14 8.37 10.47
N VAL A 14 11.98 9.41 10.38
CA VAL A 14 12.71 9.77 9.15
C VAL A 14 13.77 8.73 8.75
N GLN A 15 14.41 8.11 9.75
CA GLN A 15 15.39 7.05 9.53
C GLN A 15 15.06 5.87 10.44
N LEU A 16 14.58 4.79 9.83
CA LEU A 16 14.22 3.58 10.56
C LEU A 16 15.46 2.68 10.70
N PRO A 17 15.96 2.43 11.92
CA PRO A 17 17.08 1.50 12.11
C PRO A 17 16.63 0.06 11.79
N ALA A 18 17.58 -0.87 11.63
CA ALA A 18 17.28 -2.28 11.38
C ALA A 18 16.32 -2.89 12.42
N ALA A 19 16.39 -2.45 13.68
CA ALA A 19 15.49 -2.88 14.75
C ALA A 19 14.02 -2.46 14.55
N GLY A 20 13.77 -1.48 13.68
CA GLY A 20 12.43 -1.03 13.31
C GLY A 20 11.75 -1.90 12.25
N TYR A 21 12.39 -2.98 11.80
CA TYR A 21 11.82 -3.94 10.86
C TYR A 21 11.52 -5.28 11.54
N ALA A 22 10.51 -5.97 11.03
CA ALA A 22 10.20 -7.36 11.34
C ALA A 22 10.37 -8.21 10.08
N LEU A 23 10.89 -9.43 10.24
CA LEU A 23 10.96 -10.45 9.21
C LEU A 23 9.71 -11.33 9.29
N VAL A 24 8.83 -11.24 8.31
CA VAL A 24 7.70 -12.16 8.15
C VAL A 24 8.19 -13.47 7.52
N THR A 25 7.93 -14.59 8.20
CA THR A 25 8.44 -15.91 7.79
C THR A 25 7.33 -16.89 7.39
N ALA A 26 6.09 -16.66 7.82
CA ALA A 26 4.92 -17.44 7.41
C ALA A 26 3.64 -16.61 7.55
N TRP A 27 2.60 -17.01 6.82
CA TRP A 27 1.27 -16.39 6.86
C TRP A 27 0.18 -17.40 6.57
N ASP A 28 -1.01 -17.16 7.13
CA ASP A 28 -2.25 -17.88 6.86
C ASP A 28 -3.35 -16.84 6.63
N LEU A 29 -3.72 -16.66 5.36
CA LEU A 29 -4.74 -15.69 4.95
C LEU A 29 -6.10 -16.03 5.56
N ALA A 30 -6.49 -17.30 5.55
CA ALA A 30 -7.80 -17.74 6.04
C ALA A 30 -7.95 -17.53 7.56
N ARG A 31 -6.86 -17.64 8.31
CA ARG A 31 -6.84 -17.40 9.76
C ARG A 31 -6.48 -15.97 10.15
N ASN A 32 -6.30 -15.07 9.19
CA ASN A 32 -5.83 -13.70 9.42
C ASN A 32 -4.54 -13.66 10.27
N HIS A 33 -3.56 -14.51 9.95
CA HIS A 33 -2.41 -14.77 10.82
C HIS A 33 -1.06 -14.59 10.11
N ILE A 34 -0.11 -13.97 10.81
CA ILE A 34 1.28 -13.76 10.36
C ILE A 34 2.22 -14.26 11.46
N VAL A 35 3.26 -14.97 11.07
CA VAL A 35 4.41 -15.29 11.91
C VAL A 35 5.56 -14.38 11.50
N ALA A 36 6.08 -13.62 12.46
CA ALA A 36 7.18 -12.70 12.24
C ALA A 36 8.22 -12.78 13.37
N GLN A 37 9.45 -12.41 13.04
CA GLN A 37 10.59 -12.31 13.95
C GLN A 37 11.10 -10.87 13.94
N GLY A 38 11.54 -10.35 15.08
CA GLY A 38 12.07 -8.99 15.18
C GLY A 38 11.81 -8.36 16.54
N GLN A 39 12.26 -7.12 16.72
CA GLN A 39 12.06 -6.37 17.97
C GLN A 39 10.74 -5.58 17.99
N VAL A 40 10.07 -5.50 16.84
CA VAL A 40 8.82 -4.77 16.66
C VAL A 40 7.72 -5.72 16.17
N LYS A 41 6.47 -5.38 16.50
CA LYS A 41 5.31 -6.00 15.87
C LYS A 41 5.29 -5.60 14.40
N PRO A 42 5.10 -6.53 13.44
CA PRO A 42 5.04 -6.18 12.02
C PRO A 42 3.83 -5.27 11.73
N SER A 43 3.86 -4.55 10.61
CA SER A 43 2.74 -3.72 10.17
C SER A 43 1.40 -4.47 10.19
N SER A 44 0.32 -3.77 10.53
CA SER A 44 -1.05 -4.33 10.49
C SER A 44 -1.46 -4.80 9.10
N GLU A 45 -0.80 -4.30 8.05
CA GLU A 45 -1.08 -4.64 6.64
C GLU A 45 -0.13 -5.69 6.07
N SER A 46 0.60 -6.41 6.94
CA SER A 46 1.53 -7.47 6.51
C SER A 46 0.88 -8.53 5.62
N LEU A 47 -0.41 -8.81 5.79
CA LEU A 47 -1.12 -9.79 4.94
C LEU A 47 -1.30 -9.29 3.51
N THR A 48 -1.58 -8.00 3.32
CA THR A 48 -1.63 -7.39 1.98
C THR A 48 -0.28 -7.52 1.28
N HIS A 49 0.82 -7.24 1.98
CA HIS A 49 2.17 -7.44 1.45
C HIS A 49 2.45 -8.92 1.11
N ALA A 50 2.04 -9.84 1.99
CA ALA A 50 2.24 -11.27 1.79
C ALA A 50 1.51 -11.79 0.53
N VAL A 51 0.29 -11.31 0.29
CA VAL A 51 -0.46 -11.63 -0.94
C VAL A 51 0.27 -11.11 -2.17
N LEU A 52 0.65 -9.84 -2.18
CA LEU A 52 1.32 -9.22 -3.33
C LEU A 52 2.62 -9.96 -3.67
N TYR A 53 3.49 -10.21 -2.69
CA TYR A 53 4.71 -11.00 -2.91
C TYR A 53 4.45 -12.44 -3.35
N GLY A 54 3.29 -13.02 -2.96
CA GLY A 54 2.89 -14.37 -3.35
C GLY A 54 2.33 -14.46 -4.77
N MET A 55 1.83 -13.37 -5.35
CA MET A 55 1.20 -13.36 -6.67
C MET A 55 2.20 -13.32 -7.82
N ASN A 56 3.27 -12.55 -7.68
CA ASN A 56 4.26 -12.36 -8.73
C ASN A 56 5.67 -12.29 -8.14
N ALA A 57 6.51 -13.27 -8.51
CA ALA A 57 7.90 -13.37 -8.04
C ALA A 57 8.81 -12.21 -8.49
N GLU A 58 8.35 -11.37 -9.42
CA GLU A 58 9.06 -10.17 -9.84
C GLU A 58 8.81 -8.96 -8.91
N ILE A 59 7.84 -9.04 -8.00
CA ILE A 59 7.59 -8.01 -7.00
C ILE A 59 8.66 -8.12 -5.91
N ASN A 60 9.52 -7.11 -5.79
CA ASN A 60 10.54 -7.04 -4.75
C ASN A 60 10.35 -5.86 -3.79
N VAL A 61 9.42 -4.96 -4.10
CA VAL A 61 9.06 -3.84 -3.23
C VAL A 61 7.55 -3.64 -3.26
N VAL A 62 7.01 -3.34 -2.07
CA VAL A 62 5.65 -2.85 -1.89
C VAL A 62 5.74 -1.66 -0.92
N PHE A 63 5.26 -0.50 -1.34
CA PHE A 63 5.03 0.63 -0.45
C PHE A 63 3.55 0.75 -0.16
N HIS A 64 3.22 0.84 1.12
CA HIS A 64 1.93 1.32 1.57
C HIS A 64 2.13 2.71 2.18
N VAL A 65 1.38 3.70 1.69
CA VAL A 65 1.41 5.07 2.20
C VAL A 65 0.00 5.60 2.41
N HIS A 66 -0.11 6.64 3.23
CA HIS A 66 -1.33 7.43 3.34
C HIS A 66 -1.19 8.73 2.55
N SER A 67 -1.95 8.86 1.46
CA SER A 67 -2.03 10.07 0.66
C SER A 67 -3.50 10.41 0.38
N PRO A 68 -4.09 11.33 1.16
CA PRO A 68 -5.46 11.79 0.90
C PRO A 68 -5.62 12.33 -0.51
N LEU A 69 -4.59 13.03 -0.99
CA LEU A 69 -4.62 13.65 -2.30
C LEU A 69 -4.72 12.61 -3.44
N ILE A 70 -3.91 11.54 -3.40
CA ILE A 70 -4.02 10.48 -4.40
C ILE A 70 -5.34 9.72 -4.24
N TRP A 71 -5.74 9.41 -3.01
CA TRP A 71 -6.94 8.62 -2.73
C TRP A 71 -8.21 9.32 -3.24
N HIS A 72 -8.36 10.61 -2.97
CA HIS A 72 -9.48 11.41 -3.51
C HIS A 72 -9.37 11.64 -5.03
N ALA A 73 -8.19 11.50 -5.62
CA ALA A 73 -7.98 11.62 -7.06
C ALA A 73 -8.24 10.32 -7.83
N ALA A 74 -8.45 9.19 -7.13
CA ALA A 74 -8.47 7.87 -7.72
C ALA A 74 -9.45 7.74 -8.89
N ASP A 75 -10.68 8.23 -8.73
CA ASP A 75 -11.71 8.20 -9.78
C ASP A 75 -11.29 9.01 -11.02
N VAL A 76 -10.75 10.21 -10.82
CA VAL A 76 -10.34 11.12 -11.90
C VAL A 76 -9.12 10.59 -12.64
N LEU A 77 -8.20 9.95 -11.91
CA LEU A 77 -6.99 9.33 -12.44
C LEU A 77 -7.21 7.90 -12.94
N ALA A 78 -8.44 7.37 -12.83
CA ALA A 78 -8.80 6.00 -13.16
C ALA A 78 -7.89 4.95 -12.47
N LEU A 79 -7.55 5.18 -11.21
CA LEU A 79 -6.73 4.26 -10.41
C LEU A 79 -7.57 3.06 -9.95
N PRO A 80 -7.04 1.83 -10.01
CA PRO A 80 -7.68 0.67 -9.41
C PRO A 80 -7.95 0.91 -7.92
N MET A 81 -9.12 0.51 -7.44
CA MET A 81 -9.51 0.68 -6.03
C MET A 81 -10.25 -0.56 -5.52
N THR A 82 -9.92 -1.02 -4.30
CA THR A 82 -10.64 -2.12 -3.63
C THR A 82 -12.02 -1.67 -3.11
N ASP A 83 -12.93 -2.61 -2.84
CA ASP A 83 -14.27 -2.27 -2.32
C ASP A 83 -14.18 -1.45 -1.01
N PRO A 84 -14.85 -0.28 -0.91
CA PRO A 84 -14.87 0.54 0.30
C PRO A 84 -15.46 -0.13 1.54
N LYS A 85 -16.20 -1.23 1.39
CA LYS A 85 -16.77 -2.01 2.50
C LYS A 85 -15.77 -3.00 3.11
N VAL A 86 -14.63 -3.22 2.47
CA VAL A 86 -13.64 -4.20 2.90
C VAL A 86 -12.57 -3.51 3.73
N ALA A 87 -12.55 -3.78 5.04
CA ALA A 87 -11.61 -3.16 5.97
C ALA A 87 -10.18 -3.66 5.78
N TYR A 88 -9.17 -2.82 6.02
CA TYR A 88 -7.76 -3.23 6.02
C TYR A 88 -7.44 -4.27 7.10
N GLY A 89 -6.35 -5.02 6.90
CA GLY A 89 -5.89 -6.03 7.86
C GLY A 89 -6.84 -7.24 8.00
N THR A 90 -7.71 -7.45 7.00
CA THR A 90 -8.64 -8.57 6.92
C THR A 90 -8.27 -9.53 5.78
N PRO A 91 -8.67 -10.81 5.86
CA PRO A 91 -8.55 -11.75 4.75
C PRO A 91 -9.30 -11.30 3.50
N GLU A 92 -10.42 -10.61 3.67
CA GLU A 92 -11.23 -10.07 2.58
C GLU A 92 -10.45 -9.02 1.78
N MET A 93 -9.72 -8.12 2.46
CA MET A 93 -8.84 -7.16 1.77
C MET A 93 -7.76 -7.87 0.97
N ALA A 94 -7.20 -8.94 1.53
CA ALA A 94 -6.18 -9.73 0.87
C ALA A 94 -6.71 -10.37 -0.44
N ALA A 95 -7.96 -10.86 -0.42
CA ALA A 95 -8.63 -11.41 -1.59
C ALA A 95 -8.99 -10.34 -2.64
N GLU A 96 -9.49 -9.18 -2.21
CA GLU A 96 -9.77 -8.04 -3.09
C GLU A 96 -8.51 -7.59 -3.84
N VAL A 97 -7.39 -7.42 -3.12
CA VAL A 97 -6.10 -7.05 -3.73
C VAL A 97 -5.63 -8.13 -4.70
N GLN A 98 -5.82 -9.40 -4.38
CA GLN A 98 -5.47 -10.49 -5.30
C GLN A 98 -6.26 -10.43 -6.61
N SER A 99 -7.56 -10.15 -6.53
CA SER A 99 -8.39 -9.98 -7.73
C SER A 99 -8.03 -8.72 -8.51
N LEU A 100 -7.81 -7.60 -7.82
CA LEU A 100 -7.53 -6.30 -8.43
C LEU A 100 -6.20 -6.30 -9.18
N MET A 101 -5.21 -7.04 -8.69
CA MET A 101 -3.84 -7.03 -9.20
C MET A 101 -3.47 -8.26 -10.03
N ALA A 102 -4.44 -9.12 -10.38
CA ALA A 102 -4.19 -10.40 -11.04
C ALA A 102 -3.49 -10.25 -12.42
N ASP A 103 -3.88 -9.23 -13.19
CA ASP A 103 -3.42 -9.02 -14.57
C ASP A 103 -2.54 -7.75 -14.73
N GLU A 104 -2.15 -7.13 -13.61
CA GLU A 104 -1.42 -5.87 -13.61
C GLU A 104 0.08 -6.05 -13.90
N SER A 105 0.63 -5.19 -14.74
CA SER A 105 2.07 -5.15 -15.04
C SER A 105 2.84 -4.32 -14.02
N LEU A 106 4.10 -4.66 -13.74
CA LEU A 106 4.95 -3.89 -12.83
C LEU A 106 5.67 -2.73 -13.54
N PRO A 107 5.82 -1.55 -12.90
CA PRO A 107 5.25 -1.18 -11.60
C PRO A 107 3.74 -0.89 -11.68
N SER A 108 3.01 -1.12 -10.59
CA SER A 108 1.57 -0.82 -10.50
C SER A 108 1.21 -0.14 -9.18
N LEU A 109 0.05 0.52 -9.16
CA LEU A 109 -0.49 1.32 -8.06
C LEU A 109 -1.99 1.08 -7.94
N PHE A 110 -2.48 0.94 -6.71
CA PHE A 110 -3.91 0.94 -6.41
C PHE A 110 -4.23 1.69 -5.12
N CYS A 111 -5.48 2.09 -4.96
CA CYS A 111 -6.03 2.70 -3.75
C CYS A 111 -6.85 1.68 -2.94
N MET A 112 -6.88 1.85 -1.62
CA MET A 112 -7.63 0.98 -0.73
C MET A 112 -8.94 1.65 -0.33
N GLY A 113 -10.09 1.16 -0.83
CA GLY A 113 -11.37 1.81 -0.57
C GLY A 113 -11.75 1.81 0.91
N GLY A 114 -11.60 0.66 1.59
CA GLY A 114 -11.94 0.52 3.01
C GLY A 114 -10.81 0.86 3.97
N HIS A 115 -9.84 1.65 3.49
CA HIS A 115 -8.72 2.20 4.26
C HIS A 115 -8.43 3.60 3.74
N GLU A 116 -9.10 4.59 4.32
CA GLU A 116 -9.03 5.98 3.89
C GLU A 116 -7.56 6.45 3.74
N ASP A 117 -7.31 7.18 2.66
CA ASP A 117 -5.99 7.64 2.22
C ASP A 117 -5.01 6.53 1.81
N GLY A 118 -5.38 5.26 1.93
CA GLY A 118 -4.53 4.11 1.65
C GLY A 118 -4.16 3.99 0.18
N VAL A 119 -2.86 4.08 -0.12
CA VAL A 119 -2.31 3.90 -1.46
C VAL A 119 -1.20 2.86 -1.40
N VAL A 120 -1.26 1.89 -2.31
CA VAL A 120 -0.25 0.85 -2.43
C VAL A 120 0.42 0.94 -3.79
N THR A 121 1.76 0.92 -3.80
CA THR A 121 2.57 0.80 -5.01
C THR A 121 3.49 -0.40 -4.91
N LEU A 122 3.72 -1.06 -6.02
CA LEU A 122 4.56 -2.25 -6.10
C LEU A 122 5.42 -2.26 -7.36
N GLY A 123 6.58 -2.89 -7.27
CA GLY A 123 7.52 -2.94 -8.38
C GLY A 123 8.67 -3.92 -8.19
N ARG A 124 9.54 -3.96 -9.20
CA ARG A 124 10.75 -4.80 -9.22
C ARG A 124 11.87 -4.23 -8.34
N ASP A 125 11.81 -2.94 -8.04
CA ASP A 125 12.80 -2.20 -7.29
C ASP A 125 12.17 -0.92 -6.71
N CYS A 126 12.80 -0.37 -5.67
CA CYS A 126 12.32 0.83 -4.98
C CYS A 126 12.19 2.05 -5.89
N GLN A 127 13.04 2.16 -6.92
CA GLN A 127 13.06 3.32 -7.80
C GLN A 127 11.81 3.34 -8.68
N SER A 128 11.48 2.24 -9.36
CA SER A 128 10.31 2.13 -10.22
C SER A 128 8.99 2.31 -9.47
N ALA A 129 8.82 1.64 -8.32
CA ALA A 129 7.61 1.79 -7.50
C ALA A 129 7.49 3.19 -6.90
N GLY A 130 8.58 3.74 -6.38
CA GLY A 130 8.60 5.09 -5.80
C GLY A 130 8.36 6.17 -6.84
N GLN A 131 8.93 6.03 -8.05
CA GLN A 131 8.70 6.96 -9.14
C GLN A 131 7.22 7.00 -9.54
N LEU A 132 6.57 5.84 -9.70
CA LEU A 132 5.14 5.76 -10.00
C LEU A 132 4.29 6.44 -8.91
N LEU A 133 4.63 6.24 -7.64
CA LEU A 133 3.95 6.89 -6.51
C LEU A 133 4.05 8.42 -6.60
N ILE A 134 5.26 8.95 -6.82
CA ILE A 134 5.50 10.40 -6.89
C ILE A 134 4.88 11.01 -8.14
N GLU A 135 4.95 10.34 -9.29
CA GLU A 135 4.28 10.80 -10.51
C GLU A 135 2.76 10.87 -10.34
N THR A 136 2.18 9.88 -9.65
CA THR A 136 0.74 9.87 -9.33
C THR A 136 0.38 10.99 -8.36
N LEU A 137 1.21 11.25 -7.35
CA LEU A 137 1.04 12.40 -6.45
C LEU A 137 1.06 13.72 -7.23
N ASN A 138 2.02 13.91 -8.13
CA ASN A 138 2.14 15.13 -8.93
C ASN A 138 0.91 15.34 -9.83
N LYS A 139 0.35 14.28 -10.41
CA LYS A 139 -0.91 14.37 -11.17
C LYS A 139 -2.07 14.79 -10.27
N ALA A 140 -2.17 14.23 -9.07
CA ALA A 140 -3.21 14.58 -8.11
C ALA A 140 -3.07 16.04 -7.62
N VAL A 141 -1.84 16.54 -7.41
CA VAL A 141 -1.57 17.97 -7.13
C VAL A 141 -2.05 18.84 -8.28
N ALA A 142 -1.72 18.48 -9.52
CA ALA A 142 -2.14 19.26 -10.69
C ALA A 142 -3.67 19.32 -10.84
N LEU A 143 -4.39 18.24 -10.54
CA LEU A 143 -5.85 18.23 -10.51
C LEU A 143 -6.43 19.18 -9.45
N LEU A 144 -5.82 19.21 -8.26
CA LEU A 144 -6.21 20.13 -7.20
C LEU A 144 -5.98 21.60 -7.60
N GLU A 145 -4.80 21.91 -8.15
CA GLU A 145 -4.45 23.26 -8.60
C GLU A 145 -5.32 23.73 -9.77
N ALA A 146 -5.74 22.82 -10.65
CA ALA A 146 -6.68 23.09 -11.73
C ALA A 146 -8.15 23.23 -11.28
N GLY A 147 -8.45 23.04 -9.99
CA GLY A 147 -9.81 23.07 -9.45
C GLY A 147 -10.68 21.88 -9.90
N GLN A 148 -10.06 20.81 -10.37
CA GLN A 148 -10.72 19.56 -10.80
C GLN A 148 -10.95 18.59 -9.63
N MET A 149 -10.43 18.94 -8.45
CA MET A 149 -10.66 18.27 -7.17
C MET A 149 -10.88 19.31 -6.07
N THR A 150 -11.64 18.95 -5.04
CA THR A 150 -11.84 19.81 -3.86
C THR A 150 -10.71 19.62 -2.84
N SER A 151 -10.31 20.71 -2.17
CA SER A 151 -9.40 20.64 -1.03
C SER A 151 -10.11 20.24 0.28
N ALA A 152 -11.44 20.25 0.29
CA ALA A 152 -12.22 19.88 1.47
C ALA A 152 -12.00 18.40 1.81
N GLY A 153 -11.50 18.13 3.03
CA GLY A 153 -11.20 16.77 3.50
C GLY A 153 -9.74 16.37 3.40
N LEU A 154 -8.88 17.10 2.66
CA LEU A 154 -7.49 16.67 2.45
C LEU A 154 -6.54 16.87 3.64
N GLY A 155 -6.97 17.56 4.71
CA GLY A 155 -6.12 17.83 5.88
C GLY A 155 -4.85 18.64 5.58
N LEU A 156 -4.70 19.18 4.36
CA LEU A 156 -3.59 20.01 3.93
C LEU A 156 -3.74 21.40 4.58
N LYS A 157 -2.72 21.83 5.33
CA LYS A 157 -2.62 23.18 5.89
C LYS A 157 -2.03 24.15 4.89
#